data_AF-A0AAE6FZT0-F1
#
_entry.id   AF-A0AAE6FZT0-F1
#
_cell.length_a   1.000
_cell.length_b   1.000
_cell.length_c   1.000
_cell.angle_alpha   90.00
_cell.angle_beta   90.00
_cell.angle_gamma   90.00
#
_symmetry.space_group_name_H-M   'P 1'
#
loop_
_entity.id
_entity.type
_entity.pdbx_description
1 polymer ?
#
loop_
_entity_poly.entity_id
_entity_poly.type
_entity_poly.pdbx_seq_one_letter_code
_entity_poly.pdbx_strand_id
1 'polypeptide(L)'
;MVKAAEEAGTSARVVMYRGNIVGEWYFGGESHLIESMSATKSVVSMAIGMLIDEGKIPSVDTPVSTWFPEWKEGLKGQVTLRHLLSHTSGLAAQRTDMRLYEAKNFVRYALSHYEQMKKASV
;
A
#
# COMPACT_ATOMS: atom_id res chain seq x y z
N MET A 1 -21.48 21.25 -5.50
CA MET A 1 -20.54 20.29 -4.87
C MET A 1 -21.22 19.03 -4.35
N VAL A 2 -22.31 19.10 -3.59
CA VAL A 2 -23.03 17.89 -3.11
C VAL A 2 -23.64 17.10 -4.26
N LYS A 3 -24.40 17.77 -5.14
CA LYS A 3 -24.97 17.17 -6.36
C LYS A 3 -23.93 16.45 -7.23
N ALA A 4 -22.76 17.06 -7.44
CA ALA A 4 -21.68 16.44 -8.22
C ALA A 4 -21.09 15.19 -7.53
N ALA A 5 -21.07 15.14 -6.19
CA ALA A 5 -20.62 13.96 -5.45
C ALA A 5 -21.62 12.80 -5.63
N GLU A 6 -22.91 13.10 -5.57
CA GLU A 6 -23.99 12.14 -5.82
C GLU A 6 -23.94 11.60 -7.25
N GLU A 7 -23.81 12.48 -8.25
CA GLU A 7 -23.68 12.10 -9.67
C GLU A 7 -22.40 11.27 -9.95
N ALA A 8 -21.35 11.44 -9.15
CA ALA A 8 -20.13 10.65 -9.23
C ALA A 8 -20.20 9.29 -8.50
N GLY A 9 -21.35 8.93 -7.91
CA GLY A 9 -21.50 7.68 -7.16
C GLY A 9 -20.73 7.66 -5.83
N THR A 10 -20.53 8.82 -5.20
CA THR A 10 -19.86 8.92 -3.89
C THR A 10 -20.71 8.23 -2.81
N SER A 11 -20.13 7.34 -2.00
CA SER A 11 -20.83 6.74 -0.85
C SER A 11 -20.88 7.66 0.38
N ALA A 12 -19.79 8.38 0.67
CA ALA A 12 -19.73 9.33 1.77
C ALA A 12 -18.79 10.50 1.48
N ARG A 13 -19.12 11.68 2.02
CA ARG A 13 -18.30 12.89 1.94
C ARG A 13 -18.33 13.61 3.27
N VAL A 14 -17.16 13.88 3.82
CA VAL A 14 -16.98 14.68 5.05
C VAL A 14 -16.04 15.83 4.75
N VAL A 15 -16.41 17.05 5.16
CA VAL A 15 -15.57 18.24 5.04
C VAL A 15 -15.24 18.74 6.44
N MET A 16 -13.95 18.85 6.72
CA MET A 16 -13.43 19.35 7.98
C MET A 16 -12.68 20.67 7.77
N TYR A 17 -12.88 21.61 8.68
CA TYR A 17 -12.16 22.88 8.71
C TYR A 17 -11.71 23.18 10.15
N ARG A 18 -10.39 23.37 10.34
CA ARG A 18 -9.78 23.65 11.66
C ARG A 18 -10.20 22.66 12.74
N GLY A 19 -10.19 21.36 12.42
CA GLY A 19 -10.56 20.28 13.34
C GLY A 19 -12.07 20.07 13.53
N ASN A 20 -12.92 20.93 12.96
CA ASN A 20 -14.37 20.81 13.07
C ASN A 20 -14.96 20.25 11.79
N ILE A 21 -15.94 19.36 11.90
CA ILE A 21 -16.77 18.94 10.76
C ILE A 21 -17.68 20.12 10.40
N VAL A 22 -17.60 20.59 9.16
CA VAL A 22 -18.43 21.68 8.63
C VAL A 22 -19.48 21.19 7.63
N GLY A 23 -19.48 19.89 7.34
CA GLY A 23 -20.51 19.23 6.56
C GLY A 23 -20.21 17.75 6.35
N GLU A 24 -21.26 16.93 6.38
CA GLU A 24 -21.23 15.51 6.12
C GLU A 24 -22.43 15.09 5.26
N TRP A 25 -22.19 14.19 4.31
CA TRP A 25 -23.20 13.66 3.41
C TRP A 25 -22.93 12.17 3.21
N TYR A 26 -23.95 11.36 3.39
CA TYR A 26 -23.94 9.92 3.17
C TYR A 26 -24.98 9.60 2.12
N PHE A 27 -24.59 8.83 1.11
CA PHE A 27 -25.43 8.54 -0.05
C PHE A 27 -25.69 7.02 -0.11
N GLY A 28 -26.82 6.63 -0.70
CA GLY A 28 -27.13 5.21 -0.93
C GLY A 28 -27.80 4.48 0.24
N GLY A 29 -28.32 5.20 1.25
CA GLY A 29 -29.09 4.61 2.36
C GLY A 29 -28.35 4.67 3.68
N GLU A 30 -28.38 3.57 4.45
CA GLU A 30 -27.72 3.51 5.75
C GLU A 30 -26.19 3.62 5.66
N SER A 31 -25.61 4.25 6.67
CA SER A 31 -24.16 4.37 6.81
C SER A 31 -23.52 2.99 7.00
N HIS A 32 -22.43 2.74 6.26
CA HIS A 32 -21.69 1.49 6.27
C HIS A 32 -20.19 1.74 6.10
N LEU A 33 -19.37 0.72 6.42
CA LEU A 33 -17.93 0.78 6.18
C LEU A 33 -17.63 0.81 4.68
N ILE A 34 -16.74 1.70 4.27
CA ILE A 34 -16.31 1.86 2.88
C ILE A 34 -14.89 1.30 2.73
N GLU A 35 -14.67 0.56 1.64
CA GLU A 35 -13.34 0.04 1.31
C GLU A 35 -12.39 1.21 1.02
N SER A 36 -11.41 1.41 1.91
CA SER A 36 -10.49 2.55 1.84
C SER A 36 -9.41 2.43 0.77
N MET A 37 -9.28 1.25 0.14
CA MET A 37 -8.37 0.97 -0.96
C MET A 37 -6.95 1.46 -0.64
N SER A 38 -6.31 2.21 -1.55
CA SER A 38 -4.93 2.67 -1.39
C SER A 38 -4.74 3.75 -0.32
N ALA A 39 -5.80 4.34 0.25
CA ALA A 39 -5.65 5.30 1.35
C ALA A 39 -5.00 4.66 2.60
N THR A 40 -5.11 3.34 2.74
CA THR A 40 -4.43 2.55 3.79
C THR A 40 -2.90 2.67 3.77
N LYS A 41 -2.27 2.98 2.62
CA LYS A 41 -0.80 3.11 2.51
C LYS A 41 -0.24 4.22 3.39
N SER A 42 -1.00 5.28 3.62
CA SER A 42 -0.60 6.36 4.53
C SER A 42 -0.51 5.87 5.98
N VAL A 43 -1.45 5.01 6.40
CA VAL A 43 -1.44 4.38 7.74
C VAL A 43 -0.23 3.46 7.89
N VAL A 44 0.06 2.65 6.87
CA VAL A 44 1.26 1.77 6.86
C VAL A 44 2.55 2.60 6.91
N SER A 45 2.63 3.70 6.16
CA SER A 45 3.79 4.59 6.15
C SER A 45 4.01 5.26 7.52
N MET A 46 2.93 5.65 8.20
CA MET A 46 2.98 6.18 9.57
C MET A 46 3.50 5.12 10.54
N ALA A 47 2.99 3.89 10.47
CA ALA A 47 3.46 2.79 11.32
C ALA A 47 4.95 2.50 11.11
N ILE A 48 5.44 2.56 9.87
CA ILE A 48 6.87 2.45 9.57
C ILE A 48 7.67 3.59 10.20
N GLY A 49 7.16 4.83 10.15
CA GLY A 49 7.78 5.98 10.82
C GLY A 49 7.92 5.77 12.32
N MET A 50 6.89 5.23 12.98
CA MET A 50 6.94 4.89 14.40
C MET A 50 7.98 3.82 14.70
N LEU A 51 8.10 2.78 13.86
CA LEU A 51 9.13 1.75 14.03
C LEU A 51 10.55 2.28 13.85
N ILE A 52 10.74 3.32 13.02
CA ILE A 52 12.03 4.01 12.89
C ILE A 52 12.32 4.83 14.14
N ASP A 53 11.33 5.57 14.65
CA ASP A 53 11.45 6.37 15.89
C ASP A 53 11.79 5.49 17.10
N GLU A 54 11.20 4.30 17.18
CA GLU A 54 11.50 3.29 18.20
C GLU A 54 12.84 2.56 18.01
N GLY A 55 13.60 2.86 16.93
CA GLY A 55 14.88 2.21 16.61
C GLY A 55 14.76 0.76 16.14
N LYS A 56 13.55 0.27 15.86
CA LYS A 56 13.29 -1.10 15.34
C LYS A 56 13.61 -1.22 13.86
N ILE A 57 13.51 -0.13 13.11
CA ILE A 57 13.98 -0.01 11.73
C ILE A 57 15.06 1.07 11.71
N PRO A 58 16.30 0.78 11.29
CA PRO A 58 17.40 1.76 11.38
C PRO A 58 17.11 3.08 10.65
N SER A 59 16.57 3.01 9.43
CA SER A 59 16.14 4.16 8.65
C SER A 59 15.33 3.75 7.42
N VAL A 60 14.76 4.71 6.69
CA VAL A 60 14.16 4.46 5.38
C VAL A 60 15.17 4.00 4.32
N ASP A 61 16.47 4.20 4.54
CA ASP A 61 17.52 3.72 3.61
C ASP A 61 17.91 2.26 3.87
N THR A 62 17.27 1.61 4.83
CA THR A 62 17.43 0.17 5.08
C THR A 62 17.08 -0.63 3.81
N PRO A 63 17.98 -1.48 3.30
CA PRO A 63 17.69 -2.36 2.17
C PRO A 63 16.56 -3.32 2.49
N VAL A 64 15.66 -3.56 1.55
CA VAL A 64 14.55 -4.53 1.68
C VAL A 64 15.08 -5.95 1.89
N SER A 65 16.28 -6.23 1.36
CA SER A 65 17.00 -7.49 1.52
C SER A 65 17.39 -7.81 2.97
N THR A 66 17.25 -6.86 3.90
CA THR A 66 17.36 -7.08 5.35
C THR A 66 16.30 -8.07 5.84
N TRP A 67 15.07 -7.99 5.30
CA TRP A 67 13.95 -8.86 5.68
C TRP A 67 13.72 -10.00 4.69
N PHE A 68 14.11 -9.79 3.43
CA PHE A 68 13.95 -10.77 2.35
C PHE A 68 15.31 -11.08 1.71
N PRO A 69 16.14 -11.96 2.32
CA PRO A 69 17.49 -12.26 1.86
C PRO A 69 17.58 -12.70 0.39
N GLU A 70 16.52 -13.30 -0.16
CA GLU A 70 16.39 -13.65 -1.57
C GLU A 70 16.52 -12.46 -2.54
N TRP A 71 16.36 -11.22 -2.06
CA TRP A 71 16.52 -10.01 -2.88
C TRP A 71 17.95 -9.48 -2.89
N LYS A 72 18.92 -10.11 -2.21
CA LYS A 72 20.31 -9.62 -2.16
C LYS A 72 21.00 -9.55 -3.53
N GLU A 73 20.58 -10.37 -4.49
CA GLU A 73 21.24 -10.45 -5.79
C GLU A 73 20.73 -9.41 -6.80
N GLY A 74 21.65 -8.90 -7.61
CA GLY A 74 21.36 -8.00 -8.73
C GLY A 74 20.81 -6.63 -8.29
N LEU A 75 20.06 -5.98 -9.19
CA LEU A 75 19.51 -4.64 -8.95
C LEU A 75 18.50 -4.60 -7.80
N LYS A 76 17.86 -5.73 -7.48
CA LYS A 76 16.91 -5.82 -6.36
C LYS A 76 17.58 -5.61 -5.00
N GLY A 77 18.86 -5.96 -4.88
CA GLY A 77 19.63 -5.74 -3.65
C GLY A 77 19.77 -4.27 -3.27
N GLN A 78 19.54 -3.36 -4.23
CA GLN A 78 19.61 -1.91 -4.06
C GLN A 78 18.25 -1.28 -3.70
N VAL A 79 17.17 -2.07 -3.66
CA VAL A 79 15.85 -1.56 -3.29
C VAL A 79 15.82 -1.33 -1.77
N THR A 80 15.56 -0.08 -1.36
CA THR A 80 15.43 0.32 0.03
C THR A 80 13.96 0.50 0.42
N LEU A 81 13.70 0.62 1.72
CA LEU A 81 12.38 0.94 2.23
C LEU A 81 11.86 2.29 1.67
N ARG A 82 12.74 3.28 1.50
CA ARG A 82 12.45 4.57 0.86
C ARG A 82 11.84 4.36 -0.51
N HIS A 83 12.48 3.54 -1.35
CA HIS A 83 11.99 3.26 -2.70
C HIS A 83 10.58 2.65 -2.72
N LEU A 84 10.25 1.81 -1.74
CA LEU A 84 8.90 1.25 -1.64
C LEU A 84 7.88 2.29 -1.17
N LEU A 85 8.23 3.07 -0.14
CA LEU A 85 7.36 4.13 0.40
C LEU A 85 7.09 5.25 -0.60
N SER A 86 8.05 5.55 -1.47
CA SER A 86 7.94 6.59 -2.51
C SER A 86 7.51 6.08 -3.88
N HIS A 87 7.26 4.78 -4.04
CA HIS A 87 6.94 4.16 -5.33
C HIS A 87 8.02 4.38 -6.42
N THR A 88 9.30 4.37 -6.05
CA THR A 88 10.44 4.58 -6.97
C THR A 88 11.41 3.40 -7.05
N SER A 89 10.97 2.19 -6.71
CA SER A 89 11.81 0.98 -6.68
C SER A 89 12.20 0.44 -8.04
N GLY A 90 11.53 0.88 -9.12
CA GLY A 90 11.75 0.33 -10.46
C GLY A 90 11.24 -1.11 -10.63
N LEU A 91 10.52 -1.66 -9.65
CA LEU A 91 9.89 -2.96 -9.77
C LEU A 91 8.77 -2.90 -10.82
N ALA A 92 8.70 -3.92 -11.69
CA ALA A 92 7.65 -4.02 -12.69
C ALA A 92 6.27 -4.09 -12.01
N ALA A 93 5.39 -3.16 -12.37
CA ALA A 93 4.00 -3.17 -11.94
C ALA A 93 3.24 -4.25 -12.72
N GLN A 94 2.95 -5.37 -12.06
CA GLN A 94 2.07 -6.39 -12.61
C GLN A 94 0.63 -6.11 -12.20
N ARG A 95 -0.32 -6.55 -13.03
CA ARG A 95 -1.73 -6.54 -12.65
C ARG A 95 -1.91 -7.40 -11.40
N THR A 96 -2.56 -6.82 -10.38
CA THR A 96 -2.95 -7.57 -9.20
C THR A 96 -3.92 -8.67 -9.61
N ASP A 97 -3.53 -9.93 -9.36
CA ASP A 97 -4.40 -11.09 -9.51
C ASP A 97 -5.23 -11.26 -8.24
N MET A 98 -6.49 -11.66 -8.38
CA MET A 98 -7.38 -11.99 -7.26
C MET A 98 -6.79 -13.09 -6.37
N ARG A 99 -5.97 -13.98 -6.94
CA ARG A 99 -5.25 -15.01 -6.17
C ARG A 99 -4.30 -14.44 -5.11
N LEU A 100 -3.81 -13.21 -5.29
CA LEU A 100 -3.00 -12.53 -4.25
C LEU A 100 -3.84 -12.22 -3.02
N TYR A 101 -5.09 -11.78 -3.22
CA TYR A 101 -6.02 -11.47 -2.13
C TYR A 101 -6.53 -12.72 -1.41
N GLU A 102 -6.67 -13.83 -2.13
CA GLU A 102 -7.10 -15.12 -1.57
C GLU A 102 -5.96 -15.89 -0.86
N ALA A 103 -4.71 -15.50 -1.10
CA ALA A 103 -3.55 -16.18 -0.53
C ALA A 103 -3.52 -16.04 0.99
N LYS A 104 -3.52 -17.19 1.70
CA LYS A 104 -3.32 -17.25 3.16
C LYS A 104 -2.07 -16.50 3.63
N ASN A 105 -1.04 -16.43 2.78
CA ASN A 105 0.14 -15.61 2.99
C ASN A 105 0.48 -14.89 1.67
N PHE A 106 -0.11 -13.71 1.49
CA PHE A 106 0.06 -12.89 0.29
C PHE A 106 1.50 -12.40 0.10
N VAL A 107 2.29 -12.21 1.17
CA VAL A 107 3.71 -11.84 1.09
C VAL A 107 4.51 -12.96 0.45
N ARG A 108 4.37 -14.19 0.95
CA ARG A 108 5.04 -15.36 0.37
C ARG A 108 4.58 -15.64 -1.06
N TYR A 109 3.29 -15.42 -1.34
CA TYR A 109 2.75 -15.55 -2.70
C TYR A 109 3.40 -14.54 -3.66
N ALA A 110 3.51 -13.27 -3.25
CA ALA A 110 4.15 -12.21 -4.04
C ALA A 110 5.64 -12.51 -4.30
N LEU A 111 6.34 -13.08 -3.31
CA LEU A 111 7.74 -13.49 -3.45
C LEU A 111 7.92 -14.76 -4.31
N SER A 112 6.99 -15.71 -4.28
CA SER A 112 7.11 -16.99 -5.01
C SER A 112 6.72 -16.90 -6.48
N HIS A 113 5.72 -16.08 -6.82
CA HIS A 113 5.37 -15.82 -8.23
C HIS A 113 6.51 -15.11 -8.97
N TYR A 114 7.38 -14.40 -8.23
CA TYR A 114 8.62 -13.89 -8.78
C TYR A 114 9.63 -15.00 -9.14
N GLU A 115 9.81 -16.02 -8.29
CA GLU A 115 10.75 -17.12 -8.55
C GLU A 115 10.33 -18.01 -9.73
N GLN A 116 9.03 -18.23 -9.92
CA GLN A 116 8.52 -18.99 -11.07
C GLN A 116 8.79 -18.27 -12.40
N MET A 117 8.78 -16.94 -12.42
CA MET A 117 9.12 -16.15 -13.60
C MET A 117 10.62 -16.17 -13.93
N LYS A 118 11.49 -16.25 -12.91
CA LYS A 118 12.94 -16.41 -13.09
C LYS A 118 13.28 -17.72 -13.82
N LYS A 119 12.52 -18.79 -13.57
CA LYS A 119 12.65 -20.09 -14.26
C LYS A 119 12.03 -20.14 -15.66
N ALA A 120 11.02 -19.33 -15.94
CA ALA A 120 10.35 -19.30 -17.25
C ALA A 120 11.06 -18.42 -18.30
N SER A 121 12.13 -17.72 -17.90
CA SER A 121 12.91 -16.79 -18.74
C SER A 121 14.30 -17.33 -19.10
N VAL A 122 14.52 -18.65 -18.95
CA VAL A 122 15.74 -19.39 -19.29
C VAL A 122 15.41 -20.49 -20.27
#